data_AF-A0A0Q4CR85-F1
#
_entry.id   AF-A0A0Q4CR85-F1
#
_cell.length_a   1.000
_cell.length_b   1.000
_cell.length_c   1.000
_cell.angle_alpha   90.00
_cell.angle_beta   90.00
_cell.angle_gamma   90.00
#
_symmetry.space_group_name_H-M   'P 1'
#
loop_
_entity.id
_entity.type
_entity.pdbx_description
1 polymer ?
#
loop_
_entity_poly.entity_id
_entity_poly.type
_entity_poly.pdbx_seq_one_letter_code
_entity_poly.pdbx_strand_id
1 'polypeptide(L)'
;MPTTAPSRFPLFAAGLAAFCVYFAMYAFRKPVMAVAFADQPPLWHLLDYKATLIVAQAIGYALSKMVGVRVVAEHRSDRRAMLILSLVGASWVALLGFALLPAWAGPLCLFLNGLPLGMIWGLVIRYLEGRRVSELLAAMLTASFILSSGATKTAGALLVQHGVSPFWMPAVAGLLFAPVLIGALAVLARTPPPDAQDRAERGVRAPMDRAARHAYLRAHALPLTALVIGYTLLTALRDFRDNFAAELWGELGDGAPAAIFSLTEIPVTVVVLIGLALLAMVRSNLRALMAIHGAILFGALLLCAATALFVAGAIGPVAWMTLIGLGIYSAYAPFSAVLFDRMISLGRSPGNAGFLIYVADSFGYVGSVALLLVRELAEGHARWLGFFTTATMVTGMVLAVATLLSGWWFLRRFSPEK
;
A
#
# COMPACT_ATOMS: atom_id res chain seq x y z
N MET A 1 18.91 12.17 -38.35
CA MET A 1 18.49 11.18 -37.35
C MET A 1 19.70 10.81 -36.51
N PRO A 2 19.75 11.09 -35.20
CA PRO A 2 20.66 10.40 -34.33
C PRO A 2 19.97 9.12 -33.85
N THR A 3 20.39 7.99 -34.41
CA THR A 3 20.19 6.66 -33.83
C THR A 3 21.00 6.58 -32.54
N THR A 4 20.40 7.01 -31.43
CA THR A 4 20.99 6.73 -30.12
C THR A 4 20.96 5.23 -29.91
N ALA A 5 22.14 4.61 -29.82
CA ALA A 5 22.32 3.23 -29.40
C ALA A 5 21.41 2.93 -28.19
N PRO A 6 20.80 1.73 -28.10
CA PRO A 6 19.96 1.40 -26.98
C PRO A 6 20.82 1.47 -25.73
N SER A 7 20.61 2.52 -24.91
CA SER A 7 21.26 2.60 -23.61
C SER A 7 20.86 1.33 -22.88
N ARG A 8 21.81 0.41 -22.67
CA ARG A 8 21.64 -0.76 -21.83
C ARG A 8 21.58 -0.31 -20.37
N PHE A 9 20.68 0.60 -20.07
CA PHE A 9 20.33 0.89 -18.70
C PHE A 9 19.64 -0.37 -18.18
N PRO A 10 20.24 -1.09 -17.21
CA PRO A 10 19.66 -2.35 -16.76
C PRO A 10 18.28 -2.05 -16.17
N LEU A 11 17.23 -2.65 -16.73
CA LEU A 11 15.84 -2.49 -16.26
C LEU A 11 15.71 -2.79 -14.76
N PHE A 12 16.58 -3.67 -14.25
CA PHE A 12 16.75 -3.91 -12.82
C PHE A 12 17.13 -2.66 -12.02
N ALA A 13 18.05 -1.83 -12.52
CA ALA A 13 18.40 -0.56 -11.86
C ALA A 13 17.23 0.42 -11.85
N ALA A 14 16.35 0.40 -12.86
CA ALA A 14 15.15 1.23 -12.86
C ALA A 14 14.16 0.76 -11.79
N GLY A 15 13.96 -0.57 -11.67
CA GLY A 15 13.15 -1.17 -10.63
C GLY A 15 13.69 -0.90 -9.22
N LEU A 16 15.01 -1.04 -9.03
CA LEU A 16 15.67 -0.75 -7.75
C LEU A 16 15.62 0.75 -7.41
N ALA A 17 15.82 1.62 -8.39
CA ALA A 17 15.69 3.07 -8.19
C ALA A 17 14.25 3.44 -7.80
N ALA A 18 13.24 2.88 -8.47
CA ALA A 18 11.84 3.08 -8.12
C ALA A 18 11.52 2.57 -6.71
N PHE A 19 12.03 1.37 -6.36
CA PHE A 19 11.96 0.83 -5.00
C PHE A 19 12.54 1.82 -3.98
N CYS A 20 13.77 2.30 -4.21
CA CYS A 20 14.47 3.20 -3.28
C CYS A 20 13.80 4.58 -3.17
N VAL A 21 13.29 5.15 -4.27
CA VAL A 21 12.54 6.41 -4.24
C VAL A 21 11.29 6.26 -3.37
N TYR A 22 10.52 5.20 -3.59
CA TYR A 22 9.29 4.99 -2.83
C TYR A 22 9.59 4.63 -1.36
N PHE A 23 10.67 3.86 -1.14
CA PHE A 23 11.15 3.51 0.19
C PHE A 23 11.57 4.72 1.01
N ALA A 24 12.37 5.61 0.42
CA ALA A 24 12.79 6.83 1.10
C ALA A 24 11.62 7.81 1.30
N MET A 25 10.66 7.87 0.36
CA MET A 25 9.48 8.72 0.50
C MET A 25 8.64 8.37 1.73
N TYR A 26 8.56 7.08 2.11
CA TYR A 26 7.82 6.66 3.30
C TYR A 26 8.35 7.30 4.61
N ALA A 27 9.61 7.72 4.65
CA ALA A 27 10.19 8.41 5.79
C ALA A 27 9.56 9.80 6.02
N PHE A 28 8.93 10.38 5.00
CA PHE A 28 8.17 11.63 5.12
C PHE A 28 6.72 11.41 5.56
N ARG A 29 6.31 10.16 5.79
CA ARG A 29 4.91 9.82 6.07
C ARG A 29 4.73 9.02 7.35
N LYS A 30 5.45 7.91 7.47
CA LYS A 30 5.18 6.85 8.46
C LYS A 30 5.89 6.97 9.80
N PRO A 31 7.05 7.66 9.95
CA PRO A 31 7.72 7.75 11.25
C PRO A 31 6.83 8.26 12.39
N VAL A 32 5.93 9.22 12.12
CA VAL A 32 4.97 9.74 13.11
C VAL A 32 4.12 8.63 13.76
N MET A 33 3.91 7.50 13.08
CA MET A 33 3.13 6.36 13.58
C MET A 33 3.90 5.47 14.55
N ALA A 34 5.21 5.70 14.72
CA ALA A 34 6.04 4.98 15.68
C ALA A 34 5.81 5.41 17.14
N VAL A 35 5.08 6.50 17.36
CA VAL A 35 4.80 7.07 18.70
C VAL A 35 3.30 7.12 18.94
N ALA A 36 2.89 6.93 20.20
CA ALA A 36 1.48 6.94 20.61
C ALA A 36 0.94 8.35 20.92
N PHE A 37 1.81 9.31 21.25
CA PHE A 37 1.45 10.67 21.70
C PHE A 37 0.51 10.67 22.92
N ALA A 38 0.71 9.74 23.86
CA ALA A 38 -0.15 9.54 25.03
C ALA A 38 -0.27 10.79 25.94
N ASP A 39 0.75 11.66 25.93
CA ASP A 39 0.75 12.89 26.74
C ASP A 39 -0.08 14.03 26.11
N GLN A 40 -0.63 13.84 24.91
CA GLN A 40 -1.43 14.86 24.24
C GLN A 40 -2.93 14.64 24.51
N PRO A 41 -3.68 15.70 24.90
CA PRO A 41 -5.11 15.59 25.06
C PRO A 41 -5.79 15.30 23.70
N PRO A 42 -6.89 14.54 23.69
CA PRO A 42 -7.75 14.41 22.52
C PRO A 42 -8.17 15.79 21.99
N LEU A 43 -8.07 16.00 20.67
CA LEU A 43 -8.55 17.23 20.03
C LEU A 43 -10.06 17.20 19.80
N TRP A 44 -10.62 16.01 19.68
CA TRP A 44 -12.05 15.76 19.54
C TRP A 44 -12.47 14.77 20.61
N HIS A 45 -13.66 14.93 21.18
CA HIS A 45 -14.18 14.09 22.27
C HIS A 45 -14.24 12.58 21.95
N LEU A 46 -14.15 12.23 20.66
CA LEU A 46 -14.30 10.88 20.13
C LEU A 46 -13.01 10.29 19.55
N LEU A 47 -11.92 11.06 19.41
CA LEU A 47 -10.70 10.58 18.77
C LEU A 47 -9.48 10.98 19.58
N ASP A 48 -8.62 10.01 19.90
CA ASP A 48 -7.30 10.31 20.44
C ASP A 48 -6.46 11.16 19.47
N TYR A 49 -5.41 11.78 19.99
CA TYR A 49 -4.57 12.68 19.20
C TYR A 49 -3.95 11.98 17.97
N LYS A 50 -3.48 10.74 18.12
CA LYS A 50 -2.82 10.00 17.04
C LYS A 50 -3.79 9.57 15.95
N ALA A 51 -4.94 9.01 16.31
CA ALA A 51 -6.04 8.64 15.43
C ALA A 51 -6.47 9.84 14.60
N THR A 52 -6.56 11.00 15.23
CA THR A 52 -6.83 12.27 14.56
C THR A 52 -5.78 12.62 13.50
N LEU A 53 -4.49 12.52 13.83
CA LEU A 53 -3.40 12.74 12.87
C LEU A 53 -3.45 11.76 11.69
N ILE A 54 -3.72 10.48 11.97
CA ILE A 54 -3.86 9.41 10.97
C ILE A 54 -5.00 9.72 10.01
N VAL A 55 -6.18 10.06 10.54
CA VAL A 55 -7.36 10.40 9.73
C VAL A 55 -7.07 11.63 8.87
N ALA A 56 -6.48 12.68 9.43
CA ALA A 56 -6.14 13.88 8.68
C ALA A 56 -5.16 13.60 7.53
N GLN A 57 -4.10 12.82 7.79
CA GLN A 57 -3.15 12.41 6.75
C GLN A 57 -3.80 11.53 5.68
N ALA A 58 -4.69 10.60 6.09
CA ALA A 58 -5.42 9.72 5.18
C ALA A 58 -6.37 10.49 4.26
N ILE A 59 -7.11 11.47 4.78
CA ILE A 59 -7.99 12.34 3.98
C ILE A 59 -7.16 13.12 2.96
N GLY A 60 -6.04 13.72 3.38
CA GLY A 60 -5.12 14.39 2.45
C GLY A 60 -4.65 13.45 1.33
N TYR A 61 -4.25 12.23 1.69
CA TYR A 61 -3.82 11.20 0.72
C TYR A 61 -4.94 10.75 -0.22
N ALA A 62 -6.18 10.63 0.26
CA ALA A 62 -7.33 10.28 -0.56
C ALA A 62 -7.68 11.40 -1.56
N LEU A 63 -7.71 12.66 -1.11
CA LEU A 63 -7.90 13.81 -2.00
C LEU A 63 -6.79 13.92 -3.05
N SER A 64 -5.55 13.63 -2.64
CA SER A 64 -4.40 13.55 -3.53
C SER A 64 -4.60 12.56 -4.66
N LYS A 65 -5.20 11.39 -4.40
CA LYS A 65 -5.50 10.40 -5.44
C LYS A 65 -6.53 10.92 -6.43
N MET A 66 -7.55 11.65 -5.99
CA MET A 66 -8.55 12.26 -6.87
C MET A 66 -7.94 13.32 -7.78
N VAL A 67 -7.16 14.25 -7.22
CA VAL A 67 -6.47 15.31 -7.97
C VAL A 67 -5.37 14.73 -8.86
N GLY A 68 -4.67 13.72 -8.35
CA GLY A 68 -3.54 13.06 -8.97
C GLY A 68 -3.88 12.37 -10.29
N VAL A 69 -5.12 11.90 -10.50
CA VAL A 69 -5.53 11.34 -11.81
C VAL A 69 -5.26 12.34 -12.93
N ARG A 70 -5.60 13.62 -12.71
CA ARG A 70 -5.41 14.67 -13.70
C ARG A 70 -3.94 15.08 -13.81
N VAL A 71 -3.31 15.37 -12.67
CA VAL A 71 -1.91 15.81 -12.62
C VAL A 71 -0.98 14.77 -13.23
N VAL A 72 -1.12 13.49 -12.86
CA VAL A 72 -0.26 12.40 -13.38
C VAL A 72 -0.54 12.08 -14.85
N ALA A 73 -1.78 12.28 -15.33
CA ALA A 73 -2.12 12.06 -16.73
C ALA A 73 -1.61 13.18 -17.65
N GLU A 74 -1.61 14.43 -17.18
CA GLU A 74 -1.27 15.61 -17.99
C GLU A 74 0.22 15.99 -17.90
N HIS A 75 0.98 15.45 -16.95
CA HIS A 75 2.37 15.88 -16.75
C HIS A 75 3.34 15.31 -17.79
N ARG A 76 4.21 16.20 -18.29
CA ARG A 76 5.30 15.86 -19.22
C ARG A 76 6.36 15.00 -18.51
N SER A 77 6.94 14.05 -19.24
CA SER A 77 7.95 13.12 -18.72
C SER A 77 9.26 13.80 -18.31
N ASP A 78 9.58 14.96 -18.90
CA ASP A 78 10.79 15.75 -18.70
C ASP A 78 10.88 16.44 -17.32
N ARG A 79 9.73 16.80 -16.71
CA ARG A 79 9.68 17.52 -15.42
C ARG A 79 9.28 16.65 -14.23
N ARG A 80 9.06 15.36 -14.46
CA ARG A 80 8.50 14.43 -13.46
C ARG A 80 9.37 14.28 -12.21
N ALA A 81 10.70 14.25 -12.35
CA ALA A 81 11.60 14.18 -11.20
C ALA A 81 11.51 15.45 -10.32
N MET A 82 11.44 16.62 -10.95
CA MET A 82 11.25 17.88 -10.23
C MET A 82 9.88 17.95 -9.54
N LEU A 83 8.83 17.42 -10.15
CA LEU A 83 7.52 17.30 -9.50
C LEU A 83 7.58 16.41 -8.25
N ILE A 84 8.23 15.24 -8.34
CA ILE A 84 8.42 14.36 -7.17
C ILE A 84 9.15 15.09 -6.05
N LEU A 85 10.26 15.77 -6.35
CA LEU A 85 11.01 16.54 -5.35
C LEU A 85 10.19 17.68 -4.74
N SER A 86 9.41 18.39 -5.55
CA SER A 86 8.58 19.51 -5.08
C SER A 86 7.47 19.03 -4.15
N LEU A 87 6.84 17.90 -4.49
CA LEU A 87 5.79 17.28 -3.66
C LEU A 87 6.36 16.76 -2.34
N VAL A 88 7.49 16.05 -2.37
CA VAL A 88 8.18 15.58 -1.16
C VAL A 88 8.66 16.76 -0.31
N GLY A 89 9.18 17.82 -0.94
CA GLY A 89 9.57 19.05 -0.26
C GLY A 89 8.40 19.75 0.42
N ALA A 90 7.26 19.90 -0.25
CA ALA A 90 6.04 20.45 0.33
C ALA A 90 5.55 19.61 1.52
N SER A 91 5.61 18.28 1.39
CA SER A 91 5.30 17.34 2.47
C SER A 91 6.20 17.53 3.69
N TRP A 92 7.50 17.76 3.45
CA TRP A 92 8.49 18.00 4.49
C TRP A 92 8.29 19.34 5.20
N VAL A 93 7.96 20.41 4.46
CA VAL A 93 7.60 21.71 5.04
C VAL A 93 6.39 21.57 5.97
N ALA A 94 5.40 20.76 5.62
CA ALA A 94 4.28 20.47 6.50
C ALA A 94 4.72 19.74 7.80
N LEU A 95 5.73 18.85 7.73
CA LEU A 95 6.31 18.22 8.93
C LEU A 95 7.11 19.22 9.78
N LEU A 96 7.76 20.22 9.20
CA LEU A 96 8.34 21.33 9.97
C LEU A 96 7.25 22.13 10.68
N GLY A 97 6.12 22.38 10.00
CA GLY A 97 4.93 22.95 10.62
C GLY A 97 4.46 22.13 11.82
N PHE A 98 4.40 20.80 11.69
CA PHE A 98 4.06 19.88 12.79
C PHE A 98 5.03 19.97 13.98
N ALA A 99 6.32 20.22 13.71
CA ALA A 99 7.34 20.35 14.74
C ALA A 99 7.32 21.70 15.47
N LEU A 100 6.90 22.77 14.79
CA LEU A 100 7.00 24.16 15.26
C LEU A 100 5.68 24.72 15.80
N LEU A 101 4.54 24.28 15.25
CA LEU A 101 3.23 24.76 15.63
C LEU A 101 2.68 24.02 16.86
N PRO A 102 1.71 24.60 17.58
CA PRO A 102 1.06 23.91 18.70
C PRO A 102 0.33 22.62 18.25
N ALA A 103 0.15 21.68 19.18
CA ALA A 103 -0.45 20.37 18.88
C ALA A 103 -1.83 20.44 18.19
N TRP A 104 -2.66 21.44 18.49
CA TRP A 104 -3.96 21.62 17.81
C TRP A 104 -3.85 21.86 16.30
N ALA A 105 -2.71 22.37 15.81
CA ALA A 105 -2.44 22.53 14.38
C ALA A 105 -1.91 21.25 13.73
N GLY A 106 -1.60 20.21 14.52
CA GLY A 106 -1.04 18.95 14.05
C GLY A 106 -1.86 18.27 12.96
N PRO A 107 -3.19 18.12 13.08
CA PRO A 107 -4.02 17.51 12.03
C PRO A 107 -3.93 18.24 10.70
N LEU A 108 -3.91 19.58 10.70
CA LEU A 108 -3.73 20.36 9.48
C LEU A 108 -2.36 20.11 8.84
N CYS A 109 -1.30 20.05 9.65
CA CYS A 109 0.05 19.73 9.18
C CYS A 109 0.11 18.34 8.55
N LEU A 110 -0.53 17.33 9.17
CA LEU A 110 -0.55 15.97 8.66
C LEU A 110 -1.43 15.81 7.42
N PHE A 111 -2.51 16.57 7.32
CA PHE A 111 -3.30 16.69 6.08
C PHE A 111 -2.47 17.26 4.93
N LEU A 112 -1.79 18.39 5.16
CA LEU A 112 -0.90 19.04 4.17
C LEU A 112 0.34 18.19 3.85
N ASN A 113 0.76 17.32 4.77
CA ASN A 113 1.80 16.33 4.54
C ASN A 113 1.32 15.19 3.64
N GLY A 114 0.12 14.65 3.88
CA GLY A 114 -0.45 13.53 3.12
C GLY A 114 -0.86 13.90 1.69
N LEU A 115 -1.34 15.13 1.49
CA LEU A 115 -1.82 15.65 0.20
C LEU A 115 -0.80 15.57 -0.95
N PRO A 116 0.46 16.01 -0.82
CA PRO A 116 1.45 15.86 -1.88
C PRO A 116 1.93 14.41 -2.07
N LEU A 117 1.97 13.61 -1.01
CA LEU A 117 2.53 12.25 -1.05
C LEU A 117 1.65 11.24 -1.80
N GLY A 118 0.33 11.46 -1.85
CA GLY A 118 -0.60 10.53 -2.52
C GLY A 118 -0.35 10.31 -4.01
N MET A 119 0.33 11.25 -4.67
CA MET A 119 0.63 11.19 -6.11
C MET A 119 1.96 10.49 -6.42
N ILE A 120 2.85 10.33 -5.44
CA ILE A 120 4.22 9.86 -5.69
C ILE A 120 4.24 8.46 -6.31
N TRP A 121 3.39 7.54 -5.83
CA TRP A 121 3.29 6.19 -6.41
C TRP A 121 2.97 6.24 -7.90
N GLY A 122 1.98 7.07 -8.28
CA GLY A 122 1.56 7.24 -9.68
C GLY A 122 2.63 7.88 -10.55
N LEU A 123 3.45 8.78 -9.98
CA LEU A 123 4.58 9.36 -10.70
C LEU A 123 5.73 8.36 -10.88
N VAL A 124 6.01 7.54 -9.86
CA VAL A 124 7.09 6.54 -9.92
C VAL A 124 6.73 5.40 -10.89
N ILE A 125 5.52 4.84 -10.81
CA ILE A 125 5.10 3.72 -11.67
C ILE A 125 5.14 4.10 -13.16
N ARG A 126 4.88 5.37 -13.49
CA ARG A 126 4.97 5.90 -14.87
C ARG A 126 6.37 5.82 -15.50
N TYR A 127 7.44 5.62 -14.73
CA TYR A 127 8.79 5.33 -15.28
C TYR A 127 8.96 3.86 -15.69
N LEU A 128 8.16 2.99 -15.06
CA LEU A 128 8.23 1.54 -15.16
C LEU A 128 7.19 0.99 -16.14
N GLU A 129 6.05 1.68 -16.28
CA GLU A 129 4.96 1.32 -17.20
C GLU A 129 5.38 1.24 -18.66
N GLY A 130 4.68 0.38 -19.40
CA GLY A 130 4.83 0.23 -20.84
C GLY A 130 6.02 -0.64 -21.26
N ARG A 131 6.70 -1.29 -20.31
CA ARG A 131 7.84 -2.19 -20.54
C ARG A 131 7.44 -3.66 -20.55
N ARG A 132 8.22 -4.52 -21.19
CA ARG A 132 8.00 -5.99 -21.18
C ARG A 132 8.00 -6.60 -19.79
N VAL A 133 8.79 -6.03 -18.89
CA VAL A 133 8.94 -6.48 -17.49
C VAL A 133 8.15 -5.63 -16.49
N SER A 134 7.13 -4.87 -16.93
CA SER A 134 6.41 -3.96 -16.00
C SER A 134 5.78 -4.70 -14.82
N GLU A 135 5.38 -5.97 -14.96
CA GLU A 135 4.85 -6.78 -13.86
C GLU A 135 5.91 -7.01 -12.77
N LEU A 136 7.15 -7.31 -13.16
CA LEU A 136 8.26 -7.48 -12.24
C LEU A 136 8.62 -6.13 -11.58
N LEU A 137 8.66 -5.06 -12.36
CA LEU A 137 8.97 -3.71 -11.84
C LEU A 137 7.87 -3.22 -10.89
N ALA A 138 6.60 -3.50 -11.19
CA ALA A 138 5.48 -3.22 -10.31
C ALA A 138 5.56 -4.05 -9.03
N ALA A 139 5.94 -5.33 -9.10
CA ALA A 139 6.16 -6.17 -7.92
C ALA A 139 7.27 -5.62 -7.02
N MET A 140 8.39 -5.15 -7.60
CA MET A 140 9.46 -4.47 -6.84
C MET A 140 8.91 -3.22 -6.16
N LEU A 141 8.16 -2.38 -6.87
CA LEU A 141 7.56 -1.18 -6.28
C LEU A 141 6.57 -1.53 -5.16
N THR A 142 5.75 -2.57 -5.32
CA THR A 142 4.82 -3.06 -4.29
C THR A 142 5.57 -3.55 -3.06
N ALA A 143 6.67 -4.28 -3.23
CA ALA A 143 7.47 -4.75 -2.11
C ALA A 143 8.13 -3.61 -1.33
N SER A 144 8.43 -2.49 -1.99
CA SER A 144 9.00 -1.33 -1.31
C SER A 144 8.10 -0.91 -0.15
N PHE A 145 6.79 -0.74 -0.32
CA PHE A 145 5.95 -0.20 0.76
C PHE A 145 5.81 -1.11 1.97
N ILE A 146 5.92 -2.43 1.77
CA ILE A 146 5.86 -3.42 2.85
C ILE A 146 7.04 -3.18 3.80
N LEU A 147 8.26 -3.16 3.25
CA LEU A 147 9.47 -2.94 4.03
C LEU A 147 9.58 -1.51 4.56
N SER A 148 9.16 -0.53 3.75
CA SER A 148 9.41 0.89 4.03
C SER A 148 8.71 1.38 5.28
N SER A 149 7.48 0.91 5.54
CA SER A 149 6.75 1.34 6.74
C SER A 149 7.48 0.87 8.01
N GLY A 150 7.91 -0.39 8.04
CA GLY A 150 8.69 -0.95 9.14
C GLY A 150 10.02 -0.22 9.35
N ALA A 151 10.80 -0.07 8.29
CA ALA A 151 12.12 0.57 8.32
C ALA A 151 12.07 2.03 8.81
N THR A 152 11.10 2.80 8.30
CA THR A 152 10.97 4.23 8.64
C THR A 152 10.40 4.45 10.03
N LYS A 153 9.48 3.58 10.50
CA LYS A 153 9.06 3.57 11.91
C LYS A 153 10.18 3.18 12.85
N THR A 154 11.01 2.18 12.49
CA THR A 154 12.21 1.85 13.26
C THR A 154 13.15 3.05 13.37
N ALA A 155 13.43 3.73 12.25
CA ALA A 155 14.27 4.93 12.28
C ALA A 155 13.66 6.05 13.16
N GLY A 156 12.35 6.29 13.04
CA GLY A 156 11.63 7.25 13.89
C GLY A 156 11.71 6.91 15.38
N ALA A 157 11.45 5.66 15.75
CA ALA A 157 11.55 5.19 17.13
C ALA A 157 12.98 5.33 17.68
N LEU A 158 14.01 5.02 16.88
CA LEU A 158 15.40 5.22 17.27
C LEU A 158 15.73 6.71 17.50
N LEU A 159 15.23 7.62 16.66
CA LEU A 159 15.43 9.06 16.86
C LEU A 159 14.85 9.52 18.20
N VAL A 160 13.64 9.05 18.55
CA VAL A 160 13.02 9.37 19.85
C VAL A 160 13.82 8.80 21.01
N GLN A 161 14.32 7.57 20.89
CA GLN A 161 15.20 6.96 21.90
C GLN A 161 16.51 7.74 22.10
N HIS A 162 17.00 8.42 21.06
CA HIS A 162 18.17 9.31 21.13
C HIS A 162 17.81 10.76 21.53
N GLY A 163 16.60 11.01 22.04
CA GLY A 163 16.19 12.29 22.61
C GLY A 163 15.56 13.28 21.61
N VAL A 164 15.30 12.88 20.36
CA VAL A 164 14.56 13.72 19.42
C VAL A 164 13.09 13.77 19.84
N SER A 165 12.53 14.97 19.98
CA SER A 165 11.11 15.15 20.30
C SER A 165 10.21 14.40 19.30
N PRO A 166 9.12 13.73 19.76
CA PRO A 166 8.14 13.09 18.87
C PRO A 166 7.57 13.99 17.77
N PHE A 167 7.52 15.31 17.99
CA PHE A 167 7.05 16.29 17.00
C PHE A 167 8.11 16.63 15.95
N TRP A 168 9.40 16.63 16.32
CA TRP A 168 10.51 16.85 15.40
C TRP A 168 10.90 15.60 14.61
N MET A 169 10.69 14.43 15.21
CA MET A 169 11.12 13.14 14.67
C MET A 169 10.70 12.91 13.20
N PRO A 170 9.47 13.20 12.75
CA PRO A 170 9.09 12.97 11.35
C PRO A 170 9.91 13.82 10.37
N ALA A 171 10.20 15.07 10.71
CA ALA A 171 10.98 15.96 9.84
C ALA A 171 12.45 15.52 9.76
N VAL A 172 13.02 15.09 10.89
CA VAL A 172 14.40 14.58 10.98
C VAL A 172 14.54 13.24 10.23
N ALA A 173 13.57 12.33 10.39
CA ALA A 173 13.52 11.07 9.65
C ALA A 173 13.44 11.31 8.14
N GLY A 174 12.61 12.27 7.69
CA GLY A 174 12.56 12.67 6.27
C GLY A 174 13.93 13.12 5.74
N LEU A 175 14.64 13.98 6.47
CA LEU A 175 16.00 14.42 6.09
C LEU A 175 17.00 13.27 6.03
N LEU A 176 16.94 12.32 6.97
CA LEU A 176 17.84 11.16 7.00
C LEU A 176 17.73 10.31 5.72
N PHE A 177 16.52 10.18 5.16
CA PHE A 177 16.27 9.39 3.95
C PHE A 177 16.34 10.22 2.65
N ALA A 178 16.42 11.55 2.73
CA ALA A 178 16.49 12.44 1.57
C ALA A 178 17.67 12.12 0.62
N PRO A 179 18.90 11.80 1.09
CA PRO A 179 20.00 11.42 0.20
C PRO A 179 19.69 10.18 -0.65
N VAL A 180 19.05 9.17 -0.05
CA VAL A 180 18.62 7.95 -0.75
C VAL A 180 17.56 8.29 -1.79
N LEU A 181 16.58 9.14 -1.43
CA LEU A 181 15.54 9.61 -2.34
C LEU A 181 16.12 10.33 -3.56
N ILE A 182 17.01 11.31 -3.33
CA ILE A 182 17.60 12.14 -4.38
C ILE A 182 18.49 11.28 -5.30
N GLY A 183 19.34 10.45 -4.72
CA GLY A 183 20.23 9.55 -5.47
C GLY A 183 19.43 8.57 -6.34
N ALA A 184 18.44 7.89 -5.76
CA ALA A 184 17.59 6.96 -6.49
C ALA A 184 16.74 7.66 -7.56
N LEU A 185 16.24 8.86 -7.28
CA LEU A 185 15.47 9.63 -8.24
C LEU A 185 16.33 10.10 -9.42
N ALA A 186 17.60 10.47 -9.19
CA ALA A 186 18.53 10.81 -10.26
C ALA A 186 18.80 9.62 -11.19
N VAL A 187 18.87 8.40 -10.64
CA VAL A 187 18.96 7.16 -11.41
C VAL A 187 17.66 6.93 -12.19
N LEU A 188 16.51 7.05 -11.53
CA LEU A 188 15.19 6.83 -12.14
C LEU A 188 14.90 7.83 -13.28
N ALA A 189 15.30 9.09 -13.11
CA ALA A 189 15.14 10.16 -14.10
C ALA A 189 15.93 9.91 -15.39
N ARG A 190 17.03 9.14 -15.31
CA ARG A 190 17.84 8.74 -16.48
C ARG A 190 17.32 7.49 -17.18
N THR A 191 16.21 6.91 -16.70
CA THR A 191 15.66 5.71 -17.31
C THR A 191 15.14 6.05 -18.71
N PRO A 192 15.62 5.38 -19.78
CA PRO A 192 15.18 5.64 -21.15
C PRO A 192 13.70 5.29 -21.32
N PRO A 193 12.97 5.95 -22.25
CA PRO A 193 11.58 5.59 -22.56
C PRO A 193 11.47 4.13 -23.07
N PRO A 194 10.27 3.52 -23.04
CA PRO A 194 10.06 2.17 -23.57
C PRO A 194 10.56 2.03 -25.01
N ASP A 195 11.22 0.91 -25.31
CA ASP A 195 11.83 0.63 -26.61
C ASP A 195 10.79 0.13 -27.65
N ALA A 196 11.24 -0.21 -28.86
CA ALA A 196 10.33 -0.72 -29.90
C ALA A 196 9.76 -2.11 -29.58
N GLN A 197 10.51 -2.95 -28.84
CA GLN A 197 10.07 -4.28 -28.44
C GLN A 197 9.01 -4.18 -27.34
N ASP A 198 9.21 -3.27 -26.39
CA ASP A 198 8.24 -2.89 -25.37
C ASP A 198 6.88 -2.47 -25.98
N ARG A 199 6.90 -1.63 -27.02
CA ARG A 199 5.68 -1.21 -27.73
C ARG A 199 5.02 -2.34 -28.51
N ALA A 200 5.81 -3.20 -29.17
CA ALA A 200 5.30 -4.32 -29.96
C ALA A 200 4.59 -5.37 -29.09
N GLU A 201 5.10 -5.64 -27.88
CA GLU A 201 4.56 -6.68 -27.01
C GLU A 201 3.36 -6.21 -26.16
N ARG A 202 3.28 -4.92 -25.78
CA ARG A 202 2.25 -4.42 -24.85
C ARG A 202 0.93 -4.01 -25.52
N GLY A 203 0.96 -3.58 -26.78
CA GLY A 203 -0.19 -2.96 -27.46
C GLY A 203 -0.70 -1.69 -26.77
N VAL A 204 -1.51 -0.89 -27.48
CA VAL A 204 -2.11 0.34 -26.91
C VAL A 204 -3.37 -0.04 -26.14
N ARG A 205 -3.35 0.07 -24.81
CA ARG A 205 -4.54 -0.12 -23.96
C ARG A 205 -5.24 1.22 -23.73
N ALA A 206 -6.34 1.46 -24.44
CA ALA A 206 -7.16 2.65 -24.24
C ALA A 206 -7.96 2.56 -22.92
N PRO A 207 -8.17 3.70 -22.22
CA PRO A 207 -9.06 3.74 -21.06
C PRO A 207 -10.52 3.45 -21.48
N MET A 208 -11.28 2.80 -20.58
CA MET A 208 -12.71 2.54 -20.79
C MET A 208 -13.49 3.85 -20.79
N ASP A 209 -14.43 4.01 -21.72
CA ASP A 209 -15.44 5.07 -21.64
C ASP A 209 -16.49 4.76 -20.55
N ARG A 210 -17.42 5.70 -20.32
CA ARG A 210 -18.44 5.55 -19.28
C ARG A 210 -19.36 4.35 -19.53
N ALA A 211 -19.76 4.09 -20.78
CA ALA A 211 -20.69 3.02 -21.12
C ALA A 211 -20.04 1.63 -20.91
N ALA A 212 -18.80 1.46 -21.37
CA ALA A 212 -18.01 0.25 -21.20
C ALA A 212 -17.76 -0.07 -19.71
N ARG A 213 -17.49 0.94 -18.87
CA ARG A 213 -17.37 0.75 -17.41
C ARG A 213 -18.65 0.18 -16.81
N HIS A 214 -19.81 0.76 -17.10
CA HIS A 214 -21.10 0.30 -16.56
C HIS A 214 -21.48 -1.08 -17.06
N ALA A 215 -21.18 -1.40 -18.33
CA ALA A 215 -21.39 -2.72 -18.89
C ALA A 215 -20.51 -3.78 -18.19
N TYR A 216 -19.22 -3.46 -17.98
CA TYR A 216 -18.28 -4.36 -17.31
C TYR A 216 -18.68 -4.62 -15.85
N LEU A 217 -19.02 -3.57 -15.10
CA LEU A 217 -19.48 -3.68 -13.72
C LEU A 217 -20.72 -4.57 -13.60
N ARG A 218 -21.71 -4.41 -14.49
CA ARG A 218 -22.90 -5.26 -14.49
C ARG A 218 -22.58 -6.71 -14.83
N ALA A 219 -21.73 -6.94 -15.83
CA ALA A 219 -21.35 -8.29 -16.25
C ALA A 219 -20.54 -9.05 -15.17
N HIS A 220 -19.82 -8.34 -14.31
CA HIS A 220 -18.95 -8.90 -13.27
C HIS A 220 -19.38 -8.50 -11.86
N ALA A 221 -20.65 -8.13 -11.65
CA ALA A 221 -21.12 -7.54 -10.40
C ALA A 221 -20.84 -8.43 -9.19
N LEU A 222 -21.12 -9.73 -9.29
CA LEU A 222 -20.91 -10.69 -8.21
C LEU A 222 -19.43 -10.85 -7.81
N PRO A 223 -18.52 -11.29 -8.70
CA PRO A 223 -17.12 -11.47 -8.31
C PRO A 223 -16.46 -10.15 -7.92
N LEU A 224 -16.79 -9.05 -8.61
CA LEU A 224 -16.18 -7.75 -8.32
C LEU A 224 -16.62 -7.21 -6.96
N THR A 225 -17.90 -7.32 -6.61
CA THR A 225 -18.40 -6.88 -5.30
C THR A 225 -17.76 -7.69 -4.18
N ALA A 226 -17.68 -9.03 -4.34
CA ALA A 226 -17.01 -9.89 -3.37
C ALA A 226 -15.54 -9.49 -3.17
N LEU A 227 -14.79 -9.31 -4.27
CA LEU A 227 -13.39 -8.90 -4.23
C LEU A 227 -13.20 -7.51 -3.62
N VAL A 228 -14.08 -6.54 -3.92
CA VAL A 228 -14.01 -5.17 -3.37
C VAL A 228 -14.30 -5.16 -1.87
N ILE A 229 -15.29 -5.93 -1.39
CA ILE A 229 -15.56 -6.07 0.06
C ILE A 229 -14.34 -6.66 0.76
N GLY A 230 -13.79 -7.76 0.23
CA GLY A 230 -12.58 -8.39 0.77
C GLY A 230 -11.39 -7.44 0.80
N TYR A 231 -11.13 -6.73 -0.30
CA TYR A 231 -10.06 -5.73 -0.39
C TYR A 231 -10.25 -4.58 0.61
N THR A 232 -11.49 -4.14 0.82
CA THR A 232 -11.81 -3.04 1.73
C THR A 232 -11.46 -3.40 3.17
N LEU A 233 -11.91 -4.56 3.63
CA LEU A 233 -11.60 -5.05 4.99
C LEU A 233 -10.11 -5.31 5.15
N LEU A 234 -9.47 -5.89 4.14
CA LEU A 234 -8.04 -6.17 4.15
C LEU A 234 -7.19 -4.89 4.22
N THR A 235 -7.58 -3.86 3.47
CA THR A 235 -6.92 -2.55 3.49
C THR A 235 -7.10 -1.88 4.85
N ALA A 236 -8.30 -1.93 5.41
CA ALA A 236 -8.59 -1.40 6.74
C ALA A 236 -7.76 -2.09 7.83
N LEU A 237 -7.71 -3.43 7.81
CA LEU A 237 -6.93 -4.21 8.76
C LEU A 237 -5.43 -3.93 8.63
N ARG A 238 -4.92 -3.83 7.39
CA ARG A 238 -3.53 -3.47 7.10
C ARG A 238 -3.20 -2.10 7.67
N ASP A 239 -4.02 -1.10 7.36
CA ASP A 239 -3.79 0.29 7.79
C ASP A 239 -3.87 0.41 9.32
N PHE A 240 -4.80 -0.31 9.95
CA PHE A 240 -4.88 -0.38 11.42
C PHE A 240 -3.61 -1.00 12.03
N ARG A 241 -3.22 -2.21 11.56
CA ARG A 241 -1.99 -2.89 12.01
C ARG A 241 -0.77 -1.99 11.87
N ASP A 242 -0.67 -1.30 10.74
CA ASP A 242 0.51 -0.51 10.40
C ASP A 242 0.57 0.81 11.18
N ASN A 243 -0.54 1.52 11.30
CA ASN A 243 -0.58 2.82 11.98
C ASN A 243 -0.55 2.69 13.52
N PHE A 244 -1.15 1.62 14.06
CA PHE A 244 -1.23 1.37 15.51
C PHE A 244 -0.29 0.26 15.99
N ALA A 245 0.79 0.00 15.24
CA ALA A 245 1.75 -1.03 15.58
C ALA A 245 2.38 -0.80 16.97
N ALA A 246 2.68 0.46 17.32
CA ALA A 246 3.28 0.81 18.61
C ALA A 246 2.36 0.44 19.80
N GLU A 247 1.07 0.71 19.66
CA GLU A 247 0.03 0.41 20.65
C GLU A 247 -0.18 -1.09 20.79
N LEU A 248 -0.25 -1.81 19.67
CA LEU A 248 -0.38 -3.27 19.68
C LEU A 248 0.80 -3.93 20.38
N TRP A 249 2.03 -3.50 20.09
CA TRP A 249 3.22 -4.01 20.77
C TRP A 249 3.29 -3.60 22.24
N GLY A 250 2.80 -2.42 22.60
CA GLY A 250 2.68 -1.99 23.99
C GLY A 250 1.77 -2.92 24.79
N GLU A 251 0.62 -3.30 24.23
CA GLU A 251 -0.31 -4.25 24.88
C GLU A 251 0.20 -5.70 24.90
N LEU A 252 1.11 -6.07 24.00
CA LEU A 252 1.73 -7.40 23.95
C LEU A 252 2.84 -7.60 24.99
N GLY A 253 3.16 -6.58 25.81
CA GLY A 253 3.99 -6.71 27.01
C GLY A 253 5.48 -6.39 26.84
N ASP A 254 5.96 -6.16 25.61
CA ASP A 254 7.40 -6.05 25.33
C ASP A 254 7.89 -4.62 25.03
N GLY A 255 7.00 -3.62 24.99
CA GLY A 255 7.38 -2.25 24.64
C GLY A 255 8.27 -2.21 23.40
N ALA A 256 7.70 -2.55 22.23
CA ALA A 256 8.39 -2.72 20.94
C ALA A 256 9.82 -2.14 20.88
N PRO A 257 10.88 -2.98 20.93
CA PRO A 257 12.21 -2.54 20.54
C PRO A 257 12.10 -1.87 19.18
N ALA A 258 12.73 -0.72 18.96
CA ALA A 258 12.54 0.06 17.71
C ALA A 258 12.73 -0.81 16.44
N ALA A 259 13.63 -1.79 16.49
CA ALA A 259 13.90 -2.74 15.42
C ALA A 259 12.72 -3.68 15.08
N ILE A 260 11.77 -3.90 15.99
CA ILE A 260 10.67 -4.87 15.81
C ILE A 260 9.76 -4.52 14.62
N PHE A 261 9.59 -3.22 14.35
CA PHE A 261 8.84 -2.75 13.18
C PHE A 261 9.49 -3.22 11.87
N SER A 262 10.82 -3.32 11.81
CA SER A 262 11.53 -3.83 10.64
C SER A 262 11.63 -5.35 10.63
N LEU A 263 11.95 -5.96 11.77
CA LEU A 263 12.19 -7.41 11.88
C LEU A 263 10.98 -8.23 11.47
N THR A 264 9.76 -7.74 11.75
CA THR A 264 8.52 -8.43 11.36
C THR A 264 8.15 -8.23 9.88
N GLU A 265 8.63 -7.18 9.22
CA GLU A 265 8.28 -6.87 7.82
C GLU A 265 9.28 -7.43 6.80
N ILE A 266 10.54 -7.65 7.19
CA ILE A 266 11.57 -8.26 6.32
C ILE A 266 11.14 -9.63 5.77
N PRO A 267 10.80 -10.64 6.62
CA PRO A 267 10.42 -11.96 6.12
C PRO A 267 9.16 -11.89 5.26
N VAL A 268 8.21 -11.04 5.65
CA VAL A 268 6.97 -10.80 4.91
C VAL A 268 7.25 -10.27 3.51
N THR A 269 8.11 -9.27 3.40
CA THR A 269 8.51 -8.67 2.11
C THR A 269 9.14 -9.72 1.19
N VAL A 270 10.06 -10.53 1.71
CA VAL A 270 10.75 -11.59 0.94
C VAL A 270 9.76 -12.62 0.40
N VAL A 271 8.88 -13.14 1.26
CA VAL A 271 7.91 -14.16 0.86
C VAL A 271 6.90 -13.62 -0.17
N VAL A 272 6.40 -12.40 0.05
CA VAL A 272 5.45 -11.76 -0.88
C VAL A 272 6.11 -11.47 -2.23
N LEU A 273 7.37 -11.02 -2.26
CA LEU A 273 8.13 -10.83 -3.50
C LEU A 273 8.26 -12.12 -4.30
N ILE A 274 8.63 -13.22 -3.64
CA ILE A 274 8.72 -14.54 -4.27
C ILE A 274 7.35 -14.95 -4.82
N GLY A 275 6.29 -14.78 -4.04
CA GLY A 275 4.92 -15.07 -4.46
C GLY A 275 4.49 -14.29 -5.70
N LEU A 276 4.73 -12.97 -5.73
CA LEU A 276 4.41 -12.14 -6.89
C LEU A 276 5.24 -12.50 -8.13
N ALA A 277 6.52 -12.82 -7.95
CA ALA A 277 7.38 -13.27 -9.05
C ALA A 277 6.85 -14.59 -9.67
N LEU A 278 6.46 -15.56 -8.82
CA LEU A 278 5.86 -16.81 -9.27
C LEU A 278 4.53 -16.58 -9.99
N LEU A 279 3.68 -15.69 -9.49
CA LEU A 279 2.41 -15.33 -10.15
C LEU A 279 2.63 -14.67 -11.51
N ALA A 280 3.67 -13.84 -11.65
CA ALA A 280 4.00 -13.18 -12.91
C ALA A 280 4.44 -14.16 -14.01
N MET A 281 4.99 -15.32 -13.64
CA MET A 281 5.40 -16.38 -14.59
C MET A 281 4.20 -17.12 -15.22
N VAL A 282 2.99 -16.99 -14.65
CA VAL A 282 1.80 -17.70 -15.15
C VAL A 282 1.25 -17.02 -16.40
N ARG A 283 1.47 -17.64 -17.57
CA ARG A 283 1.07 -17.09 -18.88
C ARG A 283 -0.43 -17.13 -19.16
N SER A 284 -1.13 -18.17 -18.71
CA SER A 284 -2.57 -18.33 -18.96
C SER A 284 -3.38 -17.40 -18.05
N ASN A 285 -4.25 -16.56 -18.62
CA ASN A 285 -5.04 -15.60 -17.84
C ASN A 285 -5.97 -16.27 -16.81
N LEU A 286 -6.64 -17.37 -17.15
CA LEU A 286 -7.51 -18.08 -16.20
C LEU A 286 -6.70 -18.73 -15.08
N ARG A 287 -5.59 -19.41 -15.41
CA ARG A 287 -4.72 -20.02 -14.39
C ARG A 287 -4.09 -18.97 -13.48
N ALA A 288 -3.64 -17.85 -14.05
CA ALA A 288 -3.09 -16.73 -13.29
C ALA A 288 -4.16 -16.14 -12.36
N LEU A 289 -5.38 -15.94 -12.86
CA LEU A 289 -6.49 -15.45 -12.05
C LEU A 289 -6.82 -16.40 -10.89
N MET A 290 -6.83 -17.72 -11.14
CA MET A 290 -7.07 -18.72 -10.08
C MET A 290 -5.91 -18.84 -9.09
N ALA A 291 -4.67 -18.73 -9.56
CA ALA A 291 -3.50 -18.68 -8.68
C ALA A 291 -3.54 -17.45 -7.77
N ILE A 292 -4.00 -16.31 -8.28
CA ILE A 292 -4.24 -15.11 -7.47
C ILE A 292 -5.32 -15.34 -6.42
N HIS A 293 -6.46 -15.95 -6.78
CA HIS A 293 -7.48 -16.33 -5.79
C HIS A 293 -6.92 -17.29 -4.74
N GLY A 294 -6.05 -18.24 -5.14
CA GLY A 294 -5.34 -19.12 -4.22
C GLY A 294 -4.44 -18.36 -3.25
N ALA A 295 -3.70 -17.35 -3.72
CA ALA A 295 -2.86 -16.50 -2.86
C ALA A 295 -3.71 -15.68 -1.87
N ILE A 296 -4.85 -15.14 -2.31
CA ILE A 296 -5.79 -14.41 -1.45
C ILE A 296 -6.39 -15.34 -0.39
N LEU A 297 -6.80 -16.55 -0.78
CA LEU A 297 -7.34 -17.55 0.13
C LEU A 297 -6.29 -18.02 1.14
N PHE A 298 -5.06 -18.26 0.69
CA PHE A 298 -3.93 -18.56 1.57
C PHE A 298 -3.73 -17.47 2.61
N GLY A 299 -3.72 -16.20 2.18
CA GLY A 299 -3.62 -15.07 3.08
C GLY A 299 -4.76 -15.05 4.10
N ALA A 300 -6.01 -15.21 3.66
CA ALA A 300 -7.20 -15.25 4.51
C ALA A 300 -7.14 -16.37 5.57
N LEU A 301 -6.78 -17.59 5.17
CA LEU A 301 -6.62 -18.73 6.07
C LEU A 301 -5.49 -18.50 7.07
N LEU A 302 -4.39 -17.90 6.64
CA LEU A 302 -3.26 -17.58 7.51
C LEU A 302 -3.65 -16.56 8.59
N LEU A 303 -4.48 -15.57 8.27
CA LEU A 303 -5.02 -14.62 9.26
C LEU A 303 -5.79 -15.33 10.37
N CYS A 304 -6.72 -16.22 9.98
CA CYS A 304 -7.54 -16.96 10.93
C CYS A 304 -6.69 -17.94 11.76
N ALA A 305 -5.85 -18.74 11.10
CA ALA A 305 -5.05 -19.77 11.76
C ALA A 305 -4.02 -19.16 12.72
N ALA A 306 -3.29 -18.13 12.30
CA ALA A 306 -2.31 -17.47 13.15
C ALA A 306 -2.98 -16.81 14.36
N THR A 307 -4.14 -16.17 14.18
CA THR A 307 -4.86 -15.54 15.30
C THR A 307 -5.44 -16.59 16.25
N ALA A 308 -5.98 -17.69 15.75
CA ALA A 308 -6.45 -18.79 16.59
C ALA A 308 -5.31 -19.41 17.42
N LEU A 309 -4.15 -19.65 16.80
CA LEU A 309 -2.96 -20.15 17.49
C LEU A 309 -2.45 -19.17 18.55
N PHE A 310 -2.48 -17.87 18.26
CA PHE A 310 -2.07 -16.83 19.21
C PHE A 310 -3.02 -16.76 20.42
N VAL A 311 -4.33 -16.76 20.18
CA VAL A 311 -5.34 -16.76 21.26
C VAL A 311 -5.26 -18.04 22.10
N ALA A 312 -4.91 -19.17 21.49
CA ALA A 312 -4.66 -20.44 22.19
C ALA A 312 -3.32 -20.48 22.95
N GLY A 313 -2.48 -19.45 22.85
CA GLY A 313 -1.15 -19.40 23.48
C GLY A 313 -0.11 -20.31 22.82
N ALA A 314 -0.39 -20.86 21.63
CA ALA A 314 0.50 -21.78 20.93
C ALA A 314 1.66 -21.08 20.20
N ILE A 315 1.50 -19.79 19.87
CA ILE A 315 2.54 -18.96 19.26
C ILE A 315 2.68 -17.63 19.99
N GLY A 316 3.90 -17.09 20.03
CA GLY A 316 4.17 -15.80 20.66
C GLY A 316 3.82 -14.58 19.79
N PRO A 317 3.87 -13.37 20.37
CA PRO A 317 3.53 -12.10 19.71
C PRO A 317 4.25 -11.86 18.38
N VAL A 318 5.56 -12.14 18.33
CA VAL A 318 6.40 -11.92 17.13
C VAL A 318 5.99 -12.82 15.98
N ALA A 319 5.79 -14.11 16.24
CA ALA A 319 5.34 -15.05 15.23
C ALA A 319 3.95 -14.66 14.72
N TRP A 320 3.02 -14.34 15.62
CA TRP A 320 1.68 -13.90 15.25
C TRP A 320 1.70 -12.64 14.38
N MET A 321 2.34 -11.56 14.81
CA MET A 321 2.42 -10.30 14.06
C MET A 321 3.07 -10.46 12.67
N THR A 322 4.06 -11.36 12.56
CA THR A 322 4.73 -11.68 11.29
C THR A 322 3.81 -12.46 10.37
N LEU A 323 3.12 -13.49 10.88
CA LEU A 323 2.18 -14.31 10.11
C LEU A 323 0.95 -13.51 9.66
N ILE A 324 0.44 -12.60 10.51
CA ILE A 324 -0.62 -11.66 10.11
C ILE A 324 -0.14 -10.73 9.01
N GLY A 325 1.07 -10.16 9.13
CA GLY A 325 1.68 -9.38 8.04
C GLY A 325 1.74 -10.19 6.74
N LEU A 326 2.23 -11.42 6.81
CA LEU A 326 2.30 -12.31 5.66
C LEU A 326 0.92 -12.59 5.06
N GLY A 327 -0.09 -12.86 5.88
CA GLY A 327 -1.45 -13.10 5.42
C GLY A 327 -2.06 -11.88 4.73
N ILE A 328 -1.91 -10.71 5.35
CA ILE A 328 -2.38 -9.43 4.81
C ILE A 328 -1.74 -9.17 3.45
N TYR A 329 -0.41 -9.17 3.36
CA TYR A 329 0.28 -8.76 2.14
C TYR A 329 0.24 -9.82 1.04
N SER A 330 0.15 -11.11 1.37
CA SER A 330 -0.08 -12.17 0.36
C SER A 330 -1.42 -12.00 -0.34
N ALA A 331 -2.45 -11.61 0.42
CA ALA A 331 -3.77 -11.33 -0.15
C ALA A 331 -3.86 -9.95 -0.79
N TYR A 332 -3.19 -8.94 -0.26
CA TYR A 332 -3.30 -7.54 -0.70
C TYR A 332 -2.51 -7.27 -1.97
N ALA A 333 -1.27 -7.74 -2.06
CA ALA A 333 -0.37 -7.39 -3.15
C ALA A 333 -0.92 -7.71 -4.56
N PRO A 334 -1.60 -8.85 -4.79
CA PRO A 334 -2.18 -9.15 -6.10
C PRO A 334 -3.23 -8.14 -6.59
N PHE A 335 -4.01 -7.50 -5.70
CA PHE A 335 -4.99 -6.48 -6.07
C PHE A 335 -4.33 -5.26 -6.73
N SER A 336 -3.18 -4.85 -6.20
CA SER A 336 -2.43 -3.69 -6.69
C SER A 336 -1.65 -3.95 -7.98
N ALA A 337 -1.32 -5.21 -8.27
CA ALA A 337 -0.35 -5.55 -9.31
C ALA A 337 -0.96 -6.27 -10.52
N VAL A 338 -1.74 -7.34 -10.30
CA VAL A 338 -2.02 -8.33 -11.37
C VAL A 338 -3.48 -8.77 -11.47
N LEU A 339 -4.27 -8.72 -10.39
CA LEU A 339 -5.64 -9.25 -10.35
C LEU A 339 -6.54 -8.63 -11.42
N PHE A 340 -6.68 -7.32 -11.41
CA PHE A 340 -7.57 -6.61 -12.32
C PHE A 340 -7.10 -6.68 -13.78
N ASP A 341 -5.79 -6.76 -14.01
CA ASP A 341 -5.25 -6.95 -15.36
C ASP A 341 -5.63 -8.30 -15.95
N ARG A 342 -5.54 -9.37 -15.13
CA ARG A 342 -5.96 -10.71 -15.53
C ARG A 342 -7.48 -10.79 -15.74
N MET A 343 -8.28 -10.12 -14.91
CA MET A 343 -9.73 -10.06 -15.08
C MET A 343 -10.14 -9.39 -16.40
N ILE A 344 -9.54 -8.24 -16.75
CA ILE A 344 -9.84 -7.56 -18.02
C ILE A 344 -9.36 -8.38 -19.21
N SER A 345 -8.15 -8.94 -19.11
CA SER A 345 -7.56 -9.77 -20.16
C SER A 345 -8.36 -11.05 -20.42
N LEU A 346 -8.94 -11.66 -19.38
CA LEU A 346 -9.78 -12.85 -19.51
C LEU A 346 -11.12 -12.55 -20.21
N GLY A 347 -11.75 -11.43 -19.87
CA GLY A 347 -13.01 -11.02 -20.47
C GLY A 347 -12.90 -10.40 -21.87
N ARG A 348 -11.68 -10.25 -22.42
CA ARG A 348 -11.39 -9.51 -23.66
C ARG A 348 -12.07 -8.13 -23.73
N SER A 349 -12.27 -7.50 -22.57
CA SER A 349 -12.97 -6.22 -22.50
C SER A 349 -12.03 -5.10 -22.94
N PRO A 350 -12.49 -4.13 -23.75
CA PRO A 350 -11.68 -2.96 -24.08
C PRO A 350 -11.51 -2.14 -22.80
N GLY A 351 -10.29 -2.06 -22.26
CA GLY A 351 -10.02 -1.30 -21.04
C GLY A 351 -8.66 -1.55 -20.40
N ASN A 352 -8.30 -0.70 -19.44
CA ASN A 352 -7.14 -0.90 -18.57
C ASN A 352 -7.59 -1.16 -17.12
N ALA A 353 -6.75 -1.86 -16.35
CA ALA A 353 -7.02 -2.24 -14.96
C ALA A 353 -7.17 -1.04 -14.00
N GLY A 354 -6.72 0.15 -14.43
CA GLY A 354 -6.69 1.35 -13.60
C GLY A 354 -8.05 1.76 -13.05
N PHE A 355 -9.13 1.58 -13.82
CA PHE A 355 -10.49 1.86 -13.33
C PHE A 355 -10.87 0.99 -12.13
N LEU A 356 -10.61 -0.31 -12.20
CA LEU A 356 -10.96 -1.26 -11.13
C LEU A 356 -10.09 -1.06 -9.89
N ILE A 357 -8.80 -0.76 -10.09
CA ILE A 357 -7.88 -0.38 -9.01
C ILE A 357 -8.41 0.88 -8.29
N TYR A 358 -8.83 1.91 -9.03
CA TYR A 358 -9.36 3.13 -8.43
C TYR A 358 -10.64 2.88 -7.62
N VAL A 359 -11.56 2.05 -8.14
CA VAL A 359 -12.78 1.66 -7.40
C VAL A 359 -12.40 0.96 -6.10
N ALA A 360 -11.54 -0.06 -6.16
CA ALA A 360 -11.10 -0.81 -4.99
C ALA A 360 -10.38 0.08 -3.96
N ASP A 361 -9.44 0.92 -4.38
CA ASP A 361 -8.70 1.84 -3.52
C ASP A 361 -9.62 2.85 -2.82
N SER A 362 -10.63 3.37 -3.53
CA SER A 362 -11.60 4.31 -2.96
C SER A 362 -12.35 3.68 -1.78
N PHE A 363 -12.86 2.45 -1.95
CA PHE A 363 -13.51 1.73 -0.86
C PHE A 363 -12.51 1.33 0.24
N GLY A 364 -11.28 0.98 -0.11
CA GLY A 364 -10.22 0.66 0.86
C GLY A 364 -9.91 1.81 1.84
N TYR A 365 -9.81 3.04 1.36
CA TYR A 365 -9.61 4.21 2.23
C TYR A 365 -10.82 4.49 3.13
N VAL A 366 -12.03 4.40 2.57
CA VAL A 366 -13.27 4.53 3.35
C VAL A 366 -13.32 3.46 4.45
N GLY A 367 -12.99 2.21 4.12
CA GLY A 367 -12.94 1.10 5.08
C GLY A 367 -11.92 1.34 6.19
N SER A 368 -10.77 1.92 5.87
CA SER A 368 -9.70 2.20 6.85
C SER A 368 -10.14 3.25 7.88
N VAL A 369 -10.79 4.32 7.41
CA VAL A 369 -11.38 5.33 8.30
C VAL A 369 -12.54 4.74 9.09
N ALA A 370 -13.43 3.98 8.44
CA ALA A 370 -14.58 3.36 9.09
C ALA A 370 -14.18 2.38 10.19
N LEU A 371 -13.19 1.51 9.97
CA LEU A 371 -12.73 0.55 10.97
C LEU A 371 -12.16 1.25 12.21
N LEU A 372 -11.41 2.34 12.02
CA LEU A 372 -10.91 3.16 13.11
C LEU A 372 -12.07 3.79 13.87
N LEU A 373 -13.03 4.42 13.18
CA LEU A 373 -14.22 5.01 13.82
C LEU A 373 -15.04 3.97 14.60
N VAL A 374 -15.18 2.75 14.08
CA VAL A 374 -15.87 1.67 14.79
C VAL A 374 -15.17 1.34 16.11
N ARG A 375 -13.83 1.32 16.14
CA ARG A 375 -13.07 1.10 17.39
C ARG A 375 -13.26 2.24 18.38
N GLU A 376 -13.19 3.47 17.90
CA GLU A 376 -13.28 4.68 18.74
C GLU A 376 -14.69 4.90 19.30
N LEU A 377 -15.72 4.50 18.56
CA LEU A 377 -17.13 4.58 18.98
C LEU A 377 -17.59 3.36 19.80
N ALA A 378 -16.80 2.29 19.86
CA ALA A 378 -17.12 1.12 20.67
C ALA A 378 -17.04 1.46 22.17
N GLU A 379 -18.07 1.06 22.93
CA GLU A 379 -18.15 1.31 24.37
C GLU A 379 -16.87 0.86 25.08
N GLY A 380 -16.25 1.79 25.83
CA GLY A 380 -15.04 1.52 26.62
C GLY A 380 -13.71 1.59 25.88
N HIS A 381 -13.66 2.11 24.63
CA HIS A 381 -12.46 2.17 23.79
C HIS A 381 -11.73 0.83 23.77
N ALA A 382 -12.31 -0.16 23.08
CA ALA A 382 -11.81 -1.53 23.06
C ALA A 382 -10.27 -1.57 22.99
N ARG A 383 -9.67 -2.36 23.88
CA ARG A 383 -8.22 -2.61 23.93
C ARG A 383 -7.71 -2.87 22.53
N TRP A 384 -6.60 -2.23 22.15
CA TRP A 384 -6.07 -2.25 20.79
C TRP A 384 -5.88 -3.69 20.31
N LEU A 385 -5.34 -4.55 21.18
CA LEU A 385 -5.09 -5.94 20.86
C LEU A 385 -6.38 -6.73 20.67
N GLY A 386 -7.36 -6.57 21.56
CA GLY A 386 -8.64 -7.30 21.51
C GLY A 386 -9.52 -6.90 20.33
N PHE A 387 -9.52 -5.62 19.97
CA PHE A 387 -10.17 -5.15 18.75
C PHE A 387 -9.48 -5.74 17.51
N PHE A 388 -8.15 -5.69 17.48
CA PHE A 388 -7.36 -6.14 16.34
C PHE A 388 -7.45 -7.66 16.11
N THR A 389 -7.47 -8.49 17.16
CA THR A 389 -7.67 -9.95 17.03
C THR A 389 -9.04 -10.27 16.43
N THR A 390 -10.11 -9.63 16.92
CA THR A 390 -11.47 -9.79 16.39
C THR A 390 -11.55 -9.33 14.93
N ALA A 391 -11.04 -8.13 14.62
CA ALA A 391 -11.02 -7.58 13.27
C ALA A 391 -10.25 -8.49 12.30
N THR A 392 -9.14 -9.09 12.75
CA THR A 392 -8.33 -10.03 11.97
C THR A 392 -9.13 -11.31 11.63
N MET A 393 -9.80 -11.90 12.63
CA MET A 393 -10.62 -13.11 12.43
C MET A 393 -11.79 -12.84 11.48
N VAL A 394 -12.54 -11.75 11.68
CA VAL A 394 -13.68 -11.37 10.82
C VAL A 394 -13.20 -11.11 9.39
N THR A 395 -12.11 -10.36 9.22
CA THR A 395 -11.53 -10.07 7.91
C THR A 395 -11.11 -11.35 7.19
N GLY A 396 -10.42 -12.27 7.88
CA GLY A 396 -10.01 -13.55 7.30
C GLY A 396 -11.19 -14.40 6.85
N MET A 397 -12.24 -14.52 7.68
CA MET A 397 -13.45 -15.28 7.33
C MET A 397 -14.19 -14.68 6.13
N VAL A 398 -14.45 -13.37 6.14
CA VAL A 398 -15.14 -12.68 5.03
C VAL A 398 -14.32 -12.76 3.75
N LEU A 399 -13.01 -12.55 3.83
CA LEU A 399 -12.12 -12.61 2.69
C LEU A 399 -12.08 -14.02 2.09
N ALA A 400 -12.05 -15.08 2.91
CA ALA A 400 -12.11 -16.45 2.43
C ALA A 400 -13.39 -16.73 1.66
N VAL A 401 -14.55 -16.38 2.23
CA VAL A 401 -15.87 -16.58 1.58
C VAL A 401 -15.96 -15.77 0.28
N ALA A 402 -15.59 -14.49 0.31
CA ALA A 402 -15.61 -13.62 -0.85
C ALA A 402 -14.71 -14.12 -1.99
N THR A 403 -13.52 -14.62 -1.64
CA THR A 403 -12.56 -15.16 -2.61
C THR A 403 -13.06 -16.46 -3.22
N LEU A 404 -13.63 -17.36 -2.42
CA LEU A 404 -14.22 -18.61 -2.93
C LEU A 404 -15.39 -18.33 -3.87
N LEU A 405 -16.28 -17.39 -3.50
CA LEU A 405 -17.42 -16.99 -4.33
C LEU A 405 -16.97 -16.40 -5.67
N SER A 406 -16.00 -15.48 -5.65
CA SER A 406 -15.42 -14.88 -6.86
C SER A 406 -14.73 -15.93 -7.74
N GLY A 407 -13.88 -16.78 -7.14
CA GLY A 407 -13.14 -17.81 -7.86
C GLY A 407 -14.06 -18.82 -8.54
N TRP A 408 -15.08 -19.30 -7.81
CA TRP A 408 -16.11 -20.19 -8.34
C TRP A 408 -16.85 -19.59 -9.54
N TRP A 409 -17.21 -18.31 -9.47
CA TRP A 409 -17.88 -17.63 -10.57
C TRP A 409 -17.02 -17.60 -11.84
N PHE A 410 -15.74 -17.25 -11.71
CA PHE A 410 -14.81 -17.24 -12.85
C PHE A 410 -14.57 -18.63 -13.42
N LEU A 411 -14.44 -19.65 -12.57
CA LEU A 411 -14.31 -21.04 -13.02
C LEU A 411 -15.54 -21.48 -13.81
N ARG A 412 -16.76 -21.23 -13.30
CA ARG A 412 -17.97 -21.60 -14.01
C ARG A 412 -18.14 -20.86 -15.33
N ARG A 413 -17.74 -19.59 -15.41
CA ARG A 413 -17.95 -18.76 -16.59
C ARG A 413 -16.93 -19.00 -17.71
N PHE A 414 -15.69 -19.37 -17.37
CA PHE A 414 -14.56 -19.41 -18.32
C PHE A 414 -13.84 -20.75 -18.39
N SER A 415 -14.20 -21.75 -17.58
CA SER A 415 -13.71 -23.12 -17.83
C SER A 415 -14.32 -23.63 -19.13
N PRO A 416 -13.53 -24.23 -20.04
CA PRO A 416 -14.10 -24.89 -21.21
C PRO A 416 -15.09 -25.97 -20.72
N GLU A 417 -16.30 -25.97 -21.25
CA GLU A 417 -17.20 -27.11 -21.11
C GLU A 417 -16.44 -28.36 -21.60
N LYS A 418 -16.42 -29.40 -20.77
CA LYS A 418 -15.75 -30.66 -21.10
C LYS A 418 -16.52 -31.41 -22.17
#